data_AF-A0A803NKW8-F1
#
_entry.id   AF-A0A803NKW8-F1
#
_cell.length_a   1.000
_cell.length_b   1.000
_cell.length_c   1.000
_cell.angle_alpha   90.00
_cell.angle_beta   90.00
_cell.angle_gamma   90.00
#
_symmetry.space_group_name_H-M   'P 1'
#
loop_
_entity.id
_entity.type
_entity.pdbx_description
1 polymer ?
#
loop_
_entity_poly.entity_id
_entity_poly.type
_entity_poly.pdbx_seq_one_letter_code
_entity_poly.pdbx_strand_id
1 'polypeptide(L)'
;MKDLETGLCFASGGSGYDPLSSKINQVIPLSDQIKLFKDYKRKLKRGVGERRAKNIIDNSVFLISSGNNDILFSYFSTNLRRFHYDVPSYTDLLVNFASQFFRELYDLGARKFVVLNTSPLGCLPFSRTIGGDIVRDCANEYNEAVKMFNHKLSSHLTLLTQQLPHSTMVYIDFYNPFLDIILQPITYGFEVSKKGCCGTGLLETAILCNKFSPGKTCADSSQYVFWDSLHPTELASKAIVSKLIPQLYH
;
A
#
# COMPACT_ATOMS: atom_id res chain seq x y z
N MET A 1 18.77 -15.89 15.28
CA MET A 1 19.56 -14.65 15.36
C MET A 1 19.90 -14.09 13.99
N LYS A 2 20.37 -14.91 13.02
CA LYS A 2 20.70 -14.43 11.66
C LYS A 2 19.53 -13.73 10.95
N ASP A 3 18.29 -14.19 11.15
CA ASP A 3 17.10 -13.59 10.52
C ASP A 3 16.76 -12.19 11.07
N LEU A 4 17.30 -11.81 12.23
CA LEU A 4 17.10 -10.47 12.80
C LEU A 4 17.97 -9.41 12.09
N GLU A 5 18.92 -9.81 11.25
CA GLU A 5 19.89 -8.89 10.63
C GLU A 5 19.67 -8.68 9.12
N THR A 6 18.71 -9.37 8.50
CA THR A 6 18.49 -9.34 7.04
C THR A 6 17.35 -8.39 6.65
N GLY A 7 16.11 -8.73 6.98
CA GLY A 7 14.92 -7.97 6.62
C GLY A 7 13.68 -8.53 7.32
N LEU A 8 12.78 -7.63 7.73
CA LEU A 8 11.55 -7.98 8.45
C LEU A 8 10.37 -7.24 7.83
N CYS A 9 9.23 -7.91 7.79
CA CYS A 9 7.97 -7.34 7.34
C CYS A 9 6.99 -7.28 8.51
N PHE A 10 6.48 -6.09 8.79
CA PHE A 10 5.43 -5.86 9.79
C PHE A 10 4.07 -5.58 9.15
N ALA A 11 3.99 -5.65 7.82
CA ALA A 11 2.79 -5.28 7.08
C ALA A 11 1.61 -6.18 7.43
N SER A 12 0.43 -5.59 7.51
CA SER A 12 -0.84 -6.29 7.69
C SER A 12 -1.79 -5.91 6.56
N GLY A 13 -2.22 -6.89 5.75
CA GLY A 13 -3.26 -6.65 4.74
C GLY A 13 -4.52 -6.06 5.36
N GLY A 14 -5.17 -5.10 4.68
CA GLY A 14 -6.34 -4.38 5.21
C GLY A 14 -6.03 -3.20 6.14
N SER A 15 -4.76 -3.02 6.57
CA SER A 15 -4.38 -1.86 7.39
C SER A 15 -4.22 -0.58 6.56
N GLY A 16 -4.23 0.56 7.23
CA GLY A 16 -4.08 1.88 6.62
C GLY A 16 -3.57 2.92 7.63
N TYR A 17 -3.36 4.16 7.18
CA TYR A 17 -2.99 5.26 8.07
C TYR A 17 -4.12 5.60 9.04
N ASP A 18 -5.36 5.51 8.58
CA ASP A 18 -6.54 5.68 9.41
C ASP A 18 -6.74 4.43 10.29
N PRO A 19 -6.75 4.57 11.64
CA PRO A 19 -7.03 3.45 12.53
C PRO A 19 -8.38 2.77 12.27
N LEU A 20 -9.35 3.51 11.69
CA LEU A 20 -10.65 2.96 11.32
C LEU A 20 -10.52 1.83 10.30
N SER A 21 -9.61 1.94 9.33
CA SER A 21 -9.42 0.92 8.29
C SER A 21 -9.05 -0.43 8.89
N SER A 22 -8.14 -0.42 9.87
CA SER A 22 -7.72 -1.65 10.55
C SER A 22 -8.82 -2.20 11.45
N LYS A 23 -9.64 -1.33 12.05
CA LYS A 23 -10.80 -1.72 12.85
C LYS A 23 -11.88 -2.40 12.02
N ILE A 24 -12.22 -1.84 10.86
CA ILE A 24 -13.22 -2.42 9.94
C ILE A 24 -12.77 -3.80 9.46
N ASN A 25 -11.50 -3.92 9.08
CA ASN A 25 -10.94 -5.16 8.56
C ASN A 25 -10.54 -6.17 9.65
N GLN A 26 -10.57 -5.78 10.93
CA GLN A 26 -10.13 -6.61 12.07
C GLN A 26 -8.69 -7.12 11.94
N VAL A 27 -7.79 -6.21 11.57
CA VAL A 27 -6.37 -6.52 11.31
C VAL A 27 -5.44 -5.65 12.16
N ILE A 28 -4.14 -5.96 12.11
CA ILE A 28 -3.13 -5.28 12.92
C ILE A 28 -2.96 -3.81 12.44
N PRO A 29 -3.31 -2.80 13.26
CA PRO A 29 -3.15 -1.40 12.89
C PRO A 29 -1.68 -0.97 12.86
N LEU A 30 -1.37 0.13 12.19
CA LEU A 30 0.00 0.68 12.14
C LEU A 30 0.61 0.93 13.52
N SER A 31 -0.20 1.33 14.51
CA SER A 31 0.25 1.51 15.89
C SER A 31 0.75 0.21 16.52
N ASP A 32 0.14 -0.93 16.18
CA ASP A 32 0.60 -2.24 16.63
C ASP A 32 1.79 -2.74 15.79
N GLN A 33 1.87 -2.39 14.50
CA GLN A 33 3.08 -2.63 13.70
C GLN A 33 4.30 -1.88 14.28
N ILE A 34 4.10 -0.67 14.82
CA ILE A 34 5.13 0.05 15.59
C ILE A 34 5.50 -0.71 16.87
N LYS A 35 4.54 -1.32 17.58
CA LYS A 35 4.84 -2.15 18.76
C LYS A 35 5.67 -3.37 18.37
N LEU A 36 5.33 -4.04 17.26
CA LEU A 36 6.13 -5.15 16.72
C LEU A 36 7.56 -4.70 16.40
N PHE A 37 7.73 -3.51 15.82
CA PHE A 37 9.04 -2.93 15.56
C PHE A 37 9.81 -2.62 16.86
N LYS A 38 9.16 -2.04 17.89
CA LYS A 38 9.76 -1.83 19.23
C LYS A 38 10.23 -3.15 19.84
N ASP A 39 9.45 -4.21 19.71
CA ASP A 39 9.78 -5.54 20.21
C ASP A 39 10.96 -6.16 19.47
N TYR A 40 10.98 -6.03 18.14
CA TYR A 40 12.12 -6.38 17.33
C TYR A 40 13.38 -5.64 17.79
N LYS A 41 13.32 -4.31 17.98
CA LYS A 41 14.48 -3.53 18.47
C LYS A 41 15.00 -4.07 19.80
N ARG A 42 14.12 -4.44 20.73
CA ARG A 42 14.53 -5.04 22.02
C ARG A 42 15.24 -6.37 21.82
N LYS A 43 14.71 -7.25 20.95
CA LYS A 43 15.31 -8.54 20.61
C LYS A 43 16.66 -8.37 19.92
N LEU A 44 16.76 -7.44 18.96
CA LEU A 44 17.99 -7.12 18.25
C LEU A 44 19.07 -6.64 19.23
N LYS A 45 18.74 -5.67 20.09
CA LYS A 45 19.67 -5.17 21.13
C LYS A 45 20.20 -6.30 22.02
N ARG A 46 19.36 -7.25 22.43
CA ARG A 46 19.78 -8.41 23.23
C ARG A 46 20.67 -9.38 22.45
N GLY A 47 20.40 -9.57 21.16
CA GLY A 47 21.13 -10.53 20.33
C GLY A 47 22.50 -10.04 19.87
N VAL A 48 22.63 -8.76 19.50
CA VAL A 48 23.85 -8.23 18.86
C VAL A 48 24.52 -7.10 19.64
N GLY A 49 23.96 -6.70 20.78
CA GLY A 49 24.41 -5.56 21.57
C GLY A 49 23.90 -4.22 21.06
N GLU A 50 23.92 -3.21 21.93
CA GLU A 50 23.28 -1.90 21.67
C GLU A 50 23.89 -1.15 20.48
N ARG A 51 25.23 -1.04 20.44
CA ARG A 51 25.95 -0.31 19.37
C ARG A 51 25.64 -0.90 17.99
N ARG A 52 25.70 -2.23 17.86
CA ARG A 52 25.44 -2.91 16.59
C ARG A 52 23.97 -2.84 16.21
N ALA A 53 23.05 -3.00 17.17
CA ALA A 53 21.62 -2.85 16.92
C ALA A 53 21.27 -1.44 16.42
N LYS A 54 21.85 -0.40 17.03
CA LYS A 54 21.68 0.99 16.57
C LYS A 54 22.20 1.15 15.13
N ASN A 55 23.40 0.66 14.85
CA ASN A 55 23.99 0.74 13.51
C ASN A 55 23.14 0.04 12.44
N ILE A 56 22.55 -1.12 12.76
CA ILE A 56 21.63 -1.83 11.86
C ILE A 56 20.41 -0.95 11.59
N ILE A 57 19.73 -0.46 12.63
CA ILE A 57 18.49 0.32 12.48
C ILE A 57 18.72 1.63 11.72
N ASP A 58 19.78 2.37 12.05
CA ASP A 58 20.11 3.65 11.41
C ASP A 58 20.39 3.46 9.89
N ASN A 59 20.92 2.30 9.50
CA ASN A 59 21.28 2.01 8.11
C ASN A 59 20.21 1.29 7.31
N SER A 60 19.23 0.68 7.98
CA SER A 60 18.09 0.01 7.35
C SER A 60 17.21 0.97 6.54
N VAL A 61 16.60 0.43 5.49
CA VAL A 61 15.57 1.11 4.69
C VAL A 61 14.19 0.69 5.19
N PHE A 62 13.34 1.67 5.46
CA PHE A 62 11.96 1.49 5.89
C PHE A 62 11.04 1.69 4.69
N LEU A 63 10.60 0.57 4.10
CA LEU A 63 9.66 0.56 2.99
C LEU A 63 8.22 0.66 3.52
N ILE A 64 7.52 1.74 3.19
CA ILE A 64 6.17 2.02 3.65
C ILE A 64 5.22 2.05 2.45
N SER A 65 4.14 1.27 2.53
CA SER A 65 3.02 1.30 1.58
C SER A 65 1.73 1.22 2.38
N SER A 66 0.98 2.33 2.42
CA SER A 66 -0.25 2.47 3.19
C SER A 66 -1.13 3.58 2.58
N GLY A 67 -2.43 3.58 2.87
CA GLY A 67 -3.41 4.54 2.34
C GLY A 67 -4.47 3.94 1.42
N ASN A 68 -4.18 2.82 0.76
CA ASN A 68 -5.11 2.18 -0.19
C ASN A 68 -6.46 1.81 0.48
N ASN A 69 -6.40 1.18 1.67
CA ASN A 69 -7.60 0.76 2.39
C ASN A 69 -8.39 1.93 2.98
N ASP A 70 -7.70 3.03 3.30
CA ASP A 70 -8.33 4.24 3.84
C ASP A 70 -9.28 4.85 2.82
N ILE A 71 -8.79 5.05 1.59
CA ILE A 71 -9.57 5.63 0.51
C ILE A 71 -10.61 4.63 0.00
N LEU A 72 -10.20 3.39 -0.34
CA LEU A 72 -11.13 2.44 -0.97
C LEU A 72 -12.21 1.94 -0.01
N PHE A 73 -11.85 1.50 1.20
CA PHE A 73 -12.78 0.84 2.10
C PHE A 73 -13.40 1.78 3.12
N SER A 74 -12.57 2.52 3.86
CA SER A 74 -13.07 3.42 4.93
C SER A 74 -13.84 4.61 4.39
N TYR A 75 -13.45 5.15 3.23
CA TYR A 75 -14.11 6.27 2.58
C TYR A 75 -15.19 5.85 1.59
N PHE A 76 -14.86 5.11 0.52
CA PHE A 76 -15.82 4.83 -0.55
C PHE A 76 -16.72 3.61 -0.32
N SER A 77 -16.19 2.47 0.12
CA SER A 77 -17.00 1.23 0.19
C SER A 77 -17.95 1.20 1.39
N THR A 78 -17.49 1.60 2.57
CA THR A 78 -18.32 1.61 3.79
C THR A 78 -19.06 2.92 4.02
N ASN A 79 -18.65 4.00 3.33
CA ASN A 79 -19.11 5.38 3.53
C ASN A 79 -18.93 5.96 4.95
N LEU A 80 -18.31 5.24 5.88
CA LEU A 80 -18.18 5.68 7.28
C LEU A 80 -17.45 7.02 7.40
N ARG A 81 -16.40 7.25 6.61
CA ARG A 81 -15.70 8.55 6.58
C ARG A 81 -16.40 9.60 5.75
N ARG A 82 -17.13 9.21 4.71
CA ARG A 82 -17.86 10.11 3.81
C ARG A 82 -18.99 10.87 4.51
N PHE A 83 -19.53 10.33 5.61
CA PHE A 83 -20.51 11.04 6.44
C PHE A 83 -19.92 12.19 7.27
N HIS A 84 -18.60 12.25 7.44
CA HIS A 84 -17.93 13.21 8.32
C HIS A 84 -16.96 14.13 7.60
N TYR A 85 -16.44 13.70 6.46
CA TYR A 85 -15.41 14.40 5.71
C TYR A 85 -15.72 14.35 4.23
N ASP A 86 -15.49 15.46 3.54
CA ASP A 86 -15.30 15.46 2.09
C ASP A 86 -13.90 14.94 1.74
N VAL A 87 -13.65 14.73 0.44
CA VAL A 87 -12.37 14.18 -0.05
C VAL A 87 -11.18 15.07 0.35
N PRO A 88 -11.22 16.40 0.16
CA PRO A 88 -10.14 17.28 0.62
C PRO A 88 -9.83 17.11 2.11
N SER A 89 -10.84 17.21 2.99
CA SER A 89 -10.61 17.14 4.44
C SER A 89 -10.17 15.75 4.89
N TYR A 90 -10.66 14.69 4.25
CA TYR A 90 -10.24 13.33 4.58
C TYR A 90 -8.78 13.07 4.18
N THR A 91 -8.37 13.54 3.00
CA THR A 91 -6.97 13.40 2.57
C THR A 91 -6.00 14.20 3.44
N ASP A 92 -6.42 15.36 3.99
CA ASP A 92 -5.63 16.08 5.01
C ASP A 92 -5.51 15.28 6.31
N LEU A 93 -6.60 14.66 6.76
CA LEU A 93 -6.59 13.79 7.93
C LEU A 93 -5.64 12.60 7.74
N LEU A 94 -5.64 11.96 6.57
CA LEU A 94 -4.72 10.86 6.26
C LEU A 94 -3.26 11.29 6.27
N VAL A 95 -2.95 12.47 5.71
CA VAL A 95 -1.58 13.03 5.76
C VAL A 95 -1.15 13.30 7.20
N ASN A 96 -2.06 13.78 8.06
CA ASN A 96 -1.76 13.95 9.48
C ASN A 96 -1.45 12.62 10.19
N PHE A 97 -2.23 11.57 9.93
CA PHE A 97 -1.92 10.23 10.44
C PHE A 97 -0.59 9.69 9.93
N ALA A 98 -0.32 9.84 8.63
CA ALA A 98 0.96 9.46 8.03
C ALA A 98 2.14 10.23 8.67
N SER A 99 1.98 11.55 8.88
CA SER A 99 2.96 12.41 9.55
C SER A 99 3.32 11.91 10.94
N GLN A 100 2.31 11.58 11.75
CA GLN A 100 2.53 11.03 13.08
C GLN A 100 3.28 9.69 13.00
N PHE A 101 2.86 8.80 12.11
CA PHE A 101 3.50 7.50 11.91
C PHE A 101 5.00 7.63 11.55
N PHE A 102 5.36 8.52 10.62
CA PHE A 102 6.77 8.73 10.25
C PHE A 102 7.59 9.32 11.40
N ARG A 103 7.03 10.25 12.18
CA ARG A 103 7.69 10.82 13.36
C ARG A 103 7.94 9.75 14.42
N GLU A 104 6.97 8.90 14.70
CA GLU A 104 7.14 7.80 15.66
C GLU A 104 8.24 6.82 15.22
N LEU A 105 8.31 6.46 13.93
CA LEU A 105 9.40 5.64 13.41
C LEU A 105 10.76 6.35 13.51
N TYR A 106 10.80 7.64 13.20
CA TYR A 106 12.00 8.46 13.32
C TYR A 106 12.51 8.53 14.76
N ASP A 107 11.62 8.70 15.74
CA ASP A 107 11.96 8.67 17.17
C ASP A 107 12.49 7.31 17.60
N LEU A 108 12.09 6.25 16.88
CA LEU A 108 12.62 4.91 17.02
C LEU A 108 13.89 4.66 16.20
N GLY A 109 14.54 5.69 15.66
CA GLY A 109 15.83 5.57 14.99
C GLY A 109 15.76 5.27 13.50
N ALA A 110 14.57 5.18 12.89
CA ALA A 110 14.46 5.08 11.44
C ALA A 110 14.97 6.36 10.78
N ARG A 111 15.79 6.23 9.73
CA ARG A 111 16.39 7.37 9.03
C ARG A 111 16.13 7.36 7.52
N LYS A 112 16.09 6.18 6.88
CA LYS A 112 15.88 6.05 5.44
C LYS A 112 14.49 5.48 5.18
N PHE A 113 13.62 6.27 4.58
CA PHE A 113 12.25 5.88 4.26
C PHE A 113 12.08 5.83 2.74
N VAL A 114 11.43 4.78 2.26
CA VAL A 114 10.93 4.67 0.90
C VAL A 114 9.42 4.54 1.00
N VAL A 115 8.69 5.52 0.49
CA VAL A 115 7.24 5.63 0.65
C VAL A 115 6.57 5.47 -0.71
N LEU A 116 5.85 4.37 -0.88
CA LEU A 116 5.05 4.12 -2.08
C LEU A 116 3.74 4.88 -1.95
N ASN A 117 3.37 5.60 -2.99
CA ASN A 117 2.05 6.21 -3.09
C ASN A 117 0.95 5.15 -3.29
N THR A 118 -0.31 5.58 -3.27
CA THR A 118 -1.45 4.66 -3.40
C THR A 118 -1.69 4.26 -4.86
N SER A 119 -2.23 3.05 -5.04
CA SER A 119 -2.53 2.40 -6.34
C SER A 119 -3.63 3.15 -7.10
N PRO A 120 -3.84 2.91 -8.41
CA PRO A 120 -4.99 3.42 -9.15
C PRO A 120 -6.29 2.73 -8.74
N LEU A 121 -6.78 3.04 -7.54
CA LEU A 121 -7.87 2.35 -6.87
C LEU A 121 -9.14 2.28 -7.72
N GLY A 122 -9.47 3.33 -8.47
CA GLY A 122 -10.65 3.35 -9.33
C GLY A 122 -10.60 2.35 -10.47
N CYS A 123 -9.40 1.93 -10.88
CA CYS A 123 -9.20 1.02 -12.02
C CYS A 123 -9.05 -0.46 -11.62
N LEU A 124 -9.08 -0.78 -10.32
CA LEU A 124 -9.07 -2.16 -9.82
C LEU A 124 -10.37 -2.89 -10.21
N PRO A 125 -10.34 -4.22 -10.46
CA PRO A 125 -11.55 -4.97 -10.81
C PRO A 125 -12.71 -4.79 -9.83
N PHE A 126 -12.43 -4.72 -8.53
CA PHE A 126 -13.41 -4.46 -7.48
C PHE A 126 -14.11 -3.11 -7.69
N SER A 127 -13.34 -2.03 -7.78
CA SER A 127 -13.85 -0.66 -7.96
C SER A 127 -14.61 -0.48 -9.27
N ARG A 128 -14.17 -1.14 -10.35
CA ARG A 128 -14.91 -1.18 -11.62
C ARG A 128 -16.28 -1.82 -11.45
N THR A 129 -16.40 -2.85 -10.62
CA THR A 129 -17.66 -3.55 -10.37
C THR A 129 -18.61 -2.72 -9.51
N ILE A 130 -18.11 -2.03 -8.49
CA ILE A 130 -18.96 -1.29 -7.54
C ILE A 130 -19.17 0.20 -7.89
N GLY A 131 -18.31 0.79 -8.71
CA GLY A 131 -18.29 2.23 -8.99
C GLY A 131 -17.91 2.61 -10.43
N GLY A 132 -17.84 1.63 -11.35
CA GLY A 132 -17.48 1.83 -12.76
C GLY A 132 -18.66 1.86 -13.72
N ASP A 133 -19.87 2.13 -13.23
CA ASP A 133 -21.13 2.06 -13.96
C ASP A 133 -21.41 0.70 -14.64
N ILE A 134 -22.41 0.65 -15.52
CA ILE A 134 -22.82 -0.58 -16.23
C ILE A 134 -21.68 -1.15 -17.10
N VAL A 135 -20.79 -0.29 -17.58
CA VAL A 135 -19.66 -0.66 -18.47
C VAL A 135 -18.41 -1.11 -17.70
N ARG A 136 -18.40 -1.03 -16.36
CA ARG A 136 -17.25 -1.37 -15.50
C ARG A 136 -15.97 -0.60 -15.86
N ASP A 137 -16.10 0.69 -16.13
CA ASP A 137 -14.95 1.55 -16.35
C ASP A 137 -14.25 1.94 -15.03
N CYS A 138 -13.13 2.65 -15.08
CA CYS A 138 -12.48 3.14 -13.87
C CYS A 138 -13.41 4.09 -13.12
N ALA A 139 -13.55 3.92 -11.80
CA ALA A 139 -14.25 4.86 -10.94
C ALA A 139 -13.43 6.16 -10.81
N ASN A 140 -13.79 7.19 -11.59
CA ASN A 140 -13.04 8.44 -11.66
C ASN A 140 -12.97 9.16 -10.30
N GLU A 141 -14.07 9.18 -9.54
CA GLU A 141 -14.10 9.79 -8.19
C GLU A 141 -13.04 9.18 -7.27
N TYR A 142 -12.79 7.87 -7.37
CA TYR A 142 -11.84 7.18 -6.52
C TYR A 142 -10.40 7.56 -6.90
N ASN A 143 -10.14 7.64 -8.22
CA ASN A 143 -8.84 8.03 -8.75
C ASN A 143 -8.51 9.51 -8.44
N GLU A 144 -9.49 10.41 -8.46
CA GLU A 144 -9.27 11.81 -8.09
C GLU A 144 -8.94 11.96 -6.59
N ALA A 145 -9.64 11.22 -5.71
CA ALA A 145 -9.29 11.18 -4.29
C ALA A 145 -7.87 10.63 -4.03
N VAL A 146 -7.50 9.57 -4.75
CA VAL A 146 -6.14 8.98 -4.73
C VAL A 146 -5.09 10.00 -5.16
N LYS A 147 -5.28 10.66 -6.31
CA LYS A 147 -4.33 11.66 -6.82
C LYS A 147 -4.17 12.82 -5.84
N MET A 148 -5.26 13.28 -5.24
CA MET A 148 -5.24 14.32 -4.22
C MET A 148 -4.43 13.88 -2.99
N PHE A 149 -4.69 12.68 -2.45
CA PHE A 149 -3.92 12.14 -1.33
C PHE A 149 -2.44 11.99 -1.67
N ASN A 150 -2.12 11.40 -2.83
CA ASN A 150 -0.76 11.17 -3.29
C ASN A 150 0.02 12.49 -3.43
N HIS A 151 -0.62 13.54 -3.99
CA HIS A 151 -0.03 14.87 -4.09
C HIS A 151 0.25 15.48 -2.71
N LYS A 152 -0.73 15.47 -1.80
CA LYS A 152 -0.57 16.00 -0.44
C LYS A 152 0.50 15.24 0.34
N LEU A 153 0.54 13.91 0.23
CA LEU A 153 1.55 13.06 0.86
C LEU A 153 2.96 13.40 0.36
N SER A 154 3.16 13.52 -0.96
CA SER A 154 4.47 13.88 -1.54
C SER A 154 4.98 15.23 -1.01
N SER A 155 4.12 16.26 -1.03
CA SER A 155 4.45 17.59 -0.49
C SER A 155 4.79 17.51 1.00
N HIS A 156 4.04 16.73 1.77
CA HIS A 156 4.27 16.58 3.20
C HIS A 156 5.55 15.82 3.55
N LEU A 157 5.91 14.78 2.78
CA LEU A 157 7.18 14.06 2.96
C LEU A 157 8.40 14.97 2.71
N THR A 158 8.28 15.90 1.77
CA THR A 158 9.31 16.92 1.51
C THR A 158 9.51 17.80 2.74
N LEU A 159 8.42 18.27 3.35
CA LEU A 159 8.45 19.06 4.59
C LEU A 159 9.01 18.25 5.77
N LEU A 160 8.60 16.99 5.92
CA LEU A 160 9.11 16.12 6.99
C LEU A 160 10.60 15.88 6.87
N THR A 161 11.13 15.68 5.66
CA THR A 161 12.57 15.51 5.44
C THR A 161 13.37 16.72 5.91
N GLN A 162 12.83 17.95 5.72
CA GLN A 162 13.45 19.18 6.22
C GLN A 162 13.37 19.31 7.75
N GLN A 163 12.29 18.80 8.35
CA GLN A 163 12.03 18.90 9.80
C GLN A 163 12.66 17.78 10.62
N LEU A 164 13.11 16.69 9.99
CA LEU A 164 13.67 15.51 10.65
C LEU A 164 15.15 15.35 10.23
N PRO A 165 16.09 15.93 11.01
CA PRO A 165 17.50 15.95 10.66
C PRO A 165 18.07 14.55 10.41
N HIS A 166 18.97 14.45 9.43
CA HIS A 166 19.61 13.20 9.03
C HIS A 166 18.64 12.08 8.58
N SER A 167 17.40 12.44 8.26
CA SER A 167 16.47 11.52 7.59
C SER A 167 16.47 11.76 6.08
N THR A 168 16.07 10.73 5.35
CA THR A 168 15.82 10.78 3.91
C THR A 168 14.49 10.09 3.68
N MET A 169 13.55 10.78 3.03
CA MET A 169 12.28 10.19 2.62
C MET A 169 12.19 10.26 1.10
N VAL A 170 12.22 9.09 0.46
CA VAL A 170 12.06 8.96 -0.99
C VAL A 170 10.61 8.61 -1.28
N TYR A 171 9.93 9.46 -2.06
CA TYR A 171 8.58 9.19 -2.54
C TYR A 171 8.64 8.43 -3.86
N ILE A 172 7.95 7.29 -3.93
CA ILE A 172 7.92 6.41 -5.10
C ILE A 172 6.52 6.43 -5.72
N ASP A 173 6.48 6.72 -7.00
CA ASP A 173 5.26 6.69 -7.79
C ASP A 173 4.94 5.26 -8.22
N PHE A 174 4.06 4.63 -7.43
CA PHE A 174 3.46 3.33 -7.71
C PHE A 174 2.22 3.45 -8.62
N TYR A 175 1.47 4.55 -8.49
CA TYR A 175 0.22 4.80 -9.20
C TYR A 175 0.38 4.70 -10.72
N ASN A 176 1.28 5.48 -11.32
CA ASN A 176 1.35 5.60 -12.78
C ASN A 176 1.86 4.31 -13.46
N PRO A 177 2.96 3.68 -13.00
CA PRO A 177 3.40 2.41 -13.60
C PRO A 177 2.35 1.31 -13.52
N PHE A 178 1.63 1.21 -12.40
CA PHE A 178 0.57 0.21 -12.28
C PHE A 178 -0.62 0.54 -13.18
N LEU A 179 -1.02 1.80 -13.26
CA LEU A 179 -2.10 2.23 -14.17
C LEU A 179 -1.75 1.93 -15.63
N ASP A 180 -0.52 2.19 -16.06
CA ASP A 180 -0.07 1.90 -17.42
C ASP A 180 -0.18 0.40 -17.76
N ILE A 181 0.23 -0.48 -16.84
CA ILE A 181 0.06 -1.94 -16.99
C ILE A 181 -1.42 -2.34 -17.10
N ILE A 182 -2.31 -1.70 -16.32
CA ILE A 182 -3.75 -1.98 -16.36
C ILE A 182 -4.37 -1.54 -17.70
N LEU A 183 -3.94 -0.38 -18.22
CA LEU A 183 -4.49 0.22 -19.44
C LEU A 183 -3.88 -0.37 -20.72
N GLN A 184 -2.64 -0.85 -20.66
CA GLN A 184 -1.89 -1.42 -21.80
C GLN A 184 -1.42 -2.86 -21.52
N PRO A 185 -2.28 -3.79 -21.08
CA PRO A 185 -1.82 -5.09 -20.59
C PRO A 185 -1.02 -5.90 -21.61
N ILE A 186 -1.37 -5.81 -22.90
CA ILE A 186 -0.74 -6.58 -23.98
C ILE A 186 0.74 -6.19 -24.14
N THR A 187 1.10 -4.92 -23.97
CA THR A 187 2.51 -4.46 -24.10
C THR A 187 3.39 -5.03 -22.99
N TYR A 188 2.78 -5.48 -21.90
CA TYR A 188 3.42 -6.10 -20.75
C TYR A 188 3.27 -7.63 -20.72
N GLY A 189 2.66 -8.23 -21.76
CA GLY A 189 2.46 -9.68 -21.85
C GLY A 189 1.24 -10.21 -21.10
N PHE A 190 0.31 -9.34 -20.70
CA PHE A 190 -0.97 -9.73 -20.10
C PHE A 190 -2.12 -9.65 -21.10
N GLU A 191 -3.09 -10.54 -20.96
CA GLU A 191 -4.31 -10.57 -21.78
C GLU A 191 -5.51 -9.99 -21.03
N VAL A 192 -5.53 -10.12 -19.69
CA VAL A 192 -6.70 -9.75 -18.86
C VAL A 192 -6.31 -8.77 -17.76
N SER A 193 -6.87 -7.55 -17.80
CA SER A 193 -6.63 -6.51 -16.77
C SER A 193 -7.88 -6.00 -16.04
N LYS A 194 -9.10 -6.38 -16.47
CA LYS A 194 -10.36 -5.87 -15.87
C LYS A 194 -11.05 -6.86 -14.93
N LYS A 195 -10.43 -8.02 -14.68
CA LYS A 195 -10.89 -9.09 -13.80
C LYS A 195 -9.71 -9.77 -13.13
N GLY A 196 -9.92 -10.29 -11.93
CA GLY A 196 -9.00 -11.21 -11.26
C GLY A 196 -9.02 -12.61 -11.87
N CYS A 197 -7.93 -13.35 -11.69
CA CYS A 197 -7.82 -14.78 -12.01
C CYS A 197 -8.68 -15.65 -11.09
N CYS A 198 -8.86 -15.24 -9.84
CA CYS A 198 -9.64 -15.95 -8.83
C CYS A 198 -11.15 -15.65 -8.91
N GLY A 199 -11.97 -16.68 -8.68
CA GLY A 199 -13.41 -16.53 -8.48
C GLY A 199 -14.12 -16.05 -9.73
N THR A 200 -15.05 -15.11 -9.59
CA THR A 200 -15.61 -14.40 -10.76
C THR A 200 -14.64 -13.35 -11.30
N GLY A 201 -13.64 -12.98 -10.49
CA GLY A 201 -12.66 -11.93 -10.75
C GLY A 201 -13.24 -10.53 -10.59
N LEU A 202 -14.47 -10.40 -10.09
CA LEU A 202 -15.19 -9.13 -10.03
C LEU A 202 -15.16 -8.49 -8.64
N LEU A 203 -15.30 -9.31 -7.59
CA LEU A 203 -15.46 -8.84 -6.20
C LEU A 203 -14.67 -9.67 -5.19
N GLU A 204 -14.29 -10.90 -5.52
CA GLU A 204 -13.59 -11.79 -4.61
C GLU A 204 -12.20 -11.23 -4.29
N THR A 205 -11.84 -11.25 -3.02
CA THR A 205 -10.56 -10.76 -2.50
C THR A 205 -9.96 -11.81 -1.58
N ALA A 206 -8.65 -12.02 -1.66
CA ALA A 206 -7.82 -12.84 -0.76
C ALA A 206 -8.52 -14.07 -0.16
N ILE A 207 -9.14 -13.94 1.02
CA ILE A 207 -9.80 -15.05 1.72
C ILE A 207 -10.98 -15.65 0.95
N LEU A 208 -11.64 -14.84 0.12
CA LEU A 208 -12.69 -15.26 -0.79
C LEU A 208 -12.15 -16.02 -2.00
N CYS A 209 -10.83 -16.13 -2.18
CA CYS A 209 -10.17 -16.93 -3.21
C CYS A 209 -9.83 -18.32 -2.71
N ASN A 210 -10.86 -19.13 -2.51
CA ASN A 210 -10.75 -20.50 -2.03
C ASN A 210 -11.63 -21.46 -2.86
N LYS A 211 -11.66 -22.74 -2.49
CA LYS A 211 -12.43 -23.76 -3.23
C LYS A 211 -13.95 -23.54 -3.26
N PHE A 212 -14.48 -22.64 -2.43
CA PHE A 212 -15.90 -22.29 -2.34
C PHE A 212 -16.24 -20.99 -3.06
N SER A 213 -15.25 -20.28 -3.63
CA SER A 213 -15.52 -19.08 -4.43
C SER A 213 -16.45 -19.41 -5.59
N PRO A 214 -17.42 -18.55 -5.92
CA PRO A 214 -18.14 -18.69 -7.18
C PRO A 214 -17.14 -18.52 -8.34
N GLY A 215 -17.15 -19.46 -9.29
CA GLY A 215 -16.14 -19.52 -10.35
C GLY A 215 -14.91 -20.36 -9.97
N LYS A 216 -14.05 -20.62 -10.96
CA LYS A 216 -12.80 -21.36 -10.76
C LYS A 216 -11.65 -20.37 -10.85
N THR A 217 -10.56 -20.64 -10.13
CA THR A 217 -9.28 -20.01 -10.41
C THR A 217 -8.90 -20.28 -11.87
N CYS A 218 -8.44 -19.24 -12.57
CA CYS A 218 -7.99 -19.34 -13.94
C CYS A 218 -6.86 -20.39 -14.10
N ALA A 219 -6.74 -20.97 -15.29
CA ALA A 219 -5.73 -22.00 -15.55
C ALA A 219 -4.31 -21.44 -15.61
N ASP A 220 -4.16 -20.18 -16.05
CA ASP A 220 -2.87 -19.51 -16.19
C ASP A 220 -2.95 -18.08 -15.66
N SER A 221 -2.42 -17.84 -14.46
CA SER A 221 -2.38 -16.51 -13.87
C SER A 221 -1.36 -15.58 -14.52
N SER A 222 -0.44 -16.09 -15.36
CA SER A 222 0.54 -15.24 -16.03
C SER A 222 -0.09 -14.32 -17.09
N GLN A 223 -1.27 -14.69 -17.61
CA GLN A 223 -2.05 -13.87 -18.54
C GLN A 223 -2.83 -12.74 -17.86
N TYR A 224 -2.90 -12.73 -16.52
CA TYR A 224 -3.71 -11.79 -15.76
C TYR A 224 -2.85 -10.73 -15.06
N VAL A 225 -3.28 -9.48 -15.13
CA VAL A 225 -2.72 -8.41 -14.30
C VAL A 225 -3.07 -8.66 -12.82
N PHE A 226 -4.28 -9.15 -12.55
CA PHE A 226 -4.82 -9.28 -11.20
C PHE A 226 -5.01 -10.73 -10.76
N TRP A 227 -4.53 -11.07 -9.55
CA TRP A 227 -4.78 -12.37 -8.93
C TRP A 227 -6.24 -12.46 -8.45
N ASP A 228 -6.66 -11.50 -7.64
CA ASP A 228 -8.05 -11.35 -7.17
C ASP A 228 -8.61 -10.00 -7.65
N SER A 229 -9.70 -9.50 -7.08
CA SER A 229 -10.29 -8.24 -7.54
C SER A 229 -9.53 -6.95 -7.14
N LEU A 230 -8.41 -7.06 -6.40
CA LEU A 230 -7.63 -5.92 -5.89
C LEU A 230 -6.12 -6.06 -6.13
N HIS A 231 -5.58 -7.26 -5.94
CA HIS A 231 -4.16 -7.50 -5.86
C HIS A 231 -3.59 -7.98 -7.20
N PRO A 232 -2.44 -7.45 -7.63
CA PRO A 232 -1.78 -7.92 -8.84
C PRO A 232 -1.32 -9.38 -8.70
N THR A 233 -1.18 -10.08 -9.82
CA THR A 233 -0.49 -11.38 -9.87
C THR A 233 1.00 -11.21 -9.53
N GLU A 234 1.70 -12.31 -9.26
CA GLU A 234 3.15 -12.26 -9.03
C GLU A 234 3.89 -11.67 -10.24
N LEU A 235 3.50 -12.06 -11.46
CA LEU A 235 4.13 -11.55 -12.69
C LEU A 235 3.86 -10.06 -12.88
N ALA A 236 2.63 -9.60 -12.66
CA ALA A 236 2.30 -8.18 -12.67
C ALA A 236 3.06 -7.40 -11.59
N SER A 237 3.19 -7.97 -10.38
CA SER A 237 3.99 -7.36 -9.30
C SER A 237 5.45 -7.20 -9.70
N LYS A 238 6.07 -8.20 -10.34
CA LYS A 238 7.43 -8.12 -10.88
C LYS A 238 7.56 -7.04 -11.95
N ALA A 239 6.59 -6.97 -12.87
CA ALA A 239 6.54 -5.95 -13.91
C ALA A 239 6.45 -4.54 -13.30
N ILE A 240 5.57 -4.33 -12.31
CA ILE A 240 5.45 -3.05 -11.60
C ILE A 240 6.78 -2.71 -10.90
N VAL A 241 7.34 -3.61 -10.09
CA VAL A 241 8.59 -3.38 -9.36
C VAL A 241 9.74 -3.01 -10.28
N SER A 242 9.83 -3.61 -11.48
CA SER A 242 10.84 -3.26 -12.48
C SER A 242 10.81 -1.78 -12.90
N LYS A 243 9.63 -1.14 -12.82
CA LYS A 243 9.43 0.28 -13.10
C LYS A 243 9.67 1.18 -11.87
N LEU A 244 9.62 0.61 -10.66
CA LEU A 244 9.85 1.36 -9.41
C LEU A 244 11.34 1.45 -9.06
N ILE A 245 12.11 0.39 -9.32
CA ILE A 245 13.54 0.33 -8.98
C ILE A 245 14.33 1.55 -9.50
N PRO A 246 14.17 1.99 -10.78
CA PRO A 246 14.87 3.17 -11.27
C PRO A 246 14.59 4.45 -10.46
N GLN A 247 13.40 4.58 -9.88
CA GLN A 247 13.00 5.76 -9.09
C GLN A 247 13.76 5.87 -7.76
N LEU A 248 14.44 4.80 -7.29
CA LEU A 248 15.25 4.84 -6.07
C LEU A 248 16.60 5.55 -6.25
N TYR A 249 17.00 5.81 -7.50
CA TYR A 249 18.30 6.38 -7.86
C TYR A 249 18.22 7.84 -8.33
N HIS A 250 17.04 8.45 -8.24
CA HIS A 250 16.75 9.84 -8.64
C HIS A 250 16.24 10.64 -7.44
#